data_AF-A0A9P6P880-F1
#
_entry.id   AF-A0A9P6P880-F1
#
_cell.length_a   1.000
_cell.length_b   1.000
_cell.length_c   1.000
_cell.angle_alpha   90.00
_cell.angle_beta   90.00
_cell.angle_gamma   90.00
#
_symmetry.space_group_name_H-M   'P 1'
#
loop_
_entity.id
_entity.type
_entity.pdbx_description
1 polymer ?
#
loop_
_entity_poly.entity_id
_entity_poly.type
_entity_poly.pdbx_seq_one_letter_code
_entity_poly.pdbx_strand_id
1 'polypeptide(L)'
;MAKANDQAPQPLAEPHIREKFKRRLHSPGSIAPNLRARQIQVFSWAISLSVTGYVIFLADFGTQEHCFSPVRRWFETKRQSFWTLSPQERQDLKEQGKL
;
A
#
# COMPACT_ATOMS: atom_id res chain seq x y z
N MET A 1 -6.44 59.75 -10.60
CA MET A 1 -5.02 59.47 -10.26
C MET A 1 -4.87 57.98 -10.03
N ALA A 2 -4.45 57.22 -11.04
CA ALA A 2 -4.20 55.78 -10.92
C ALA A 2 -2.69 55.54 -10.78
N LYS A 3 -2.26 55.00 -9.64
CA LYS A 3 -0.88 54.55 -9.44
C LYS A 3 -0.73 53.23 -10.21
N ALA A 4 0.04 53.23 -11.28
CA ALA A 4 0.48 52.01 -11.95
C ALA A 4 1.30 51.19 -10.94
N ASN A 5 0.80 50.00 -10.62
CA ASN A 5 1.51 49.02 -9.81
C ASN A 5 2.51 48.29 -10.73
N ASP A 6 3.71 48.84 -10.87
CA ASP A 6 4.86 48.15 -11.47
C ASP A 6 5.32 47.04 -10.51
N GLN A 7 4.63 45.91 -10.55
CA GLN A 7 5.14 44.67 -9.97
C GLN A 7 6.31 44.23 -10.85
N ALA A 8 7.54 44.54 -10.41
CA ALA A 8 8.77 44.10 -11.06
C ALA A 8 8.71 42.58 -11.35
N PRO A 9 9.21 42.10 -12.51
CA PRO A 9 9.31 40.68 -12.76
C PRO A 9 10.23 40.07 -11.70
N GLN A 10 9.72 39.09 -10.95
CA GLN A 10 10.50 38.32 -9.97
C GLN A 10 11.82 37.93 -10.64
N PRO A 11 12.99 38.28 -10.07
CA PRO A 11 14.27 37.96 -10.69
C PRO A 11 14.33 36.44 -10.86
N LEU A 12 14.37 35.99 -12.12
CA LEU A 12 14.66 34.61 -12.48
C LEU A 12 15.87 34.20 -11.64
N ALA A 13 15.64 33.30 -10.67
CA ALA A 13 16.60 32.94 -9.64
C ALA A 13 18.04 33.04 -10.18
N GLU A 14 18.78 34.02 -9.65
CA GLU A 14 20.18 34.33 -9.93
C GLU A 14 20.92 33.10 -10.51
N PRO A 15 21.52 33.18 -11.72
CA PRO A 15 22.03 32.01 -12.43
C PRO A 15 23.02 31.20 -11.58
N HIS A 16 23.80 31.89 -10.73
CA HIS A 16 24.75 31.28 -9.80
C HIS A 16 24.08 30.42 -8.72
N ILE A 17 22.90 30.84 -8.22
CA ILE A 17 22.11 30.09 -7.23
C ILE A 17 21.58 28.81 -7.90
N ARG A 18 21.01 28.94 -9.09
CA ARG A 18 20.47 27.82 -9.87
C ARG A 18 21.55 26.79 -10.20
N GLU A 19 22.75 27.23 -10.59
CA GLU A 19 23.89 26.34 -10.85
C GLU A 19 24.38 25.61 -9.60
N LYS A 20 24.41 26.30 -8.45
CA LYS A 20 24.76 25.70 -7.16
C LYS A 20 23.77 24.62 -6.74
N PHE A 21 22.46 24.86 -6.92
CA PHE A 21 21.43 23.86 -6.68
C PHE A 21 21.51 22.69 -7.66
N LYS A 22 21.72 22.96 -8.96
CA LYS A 22 21.94 21.93 -9.99
C LYS A 22 23.12 21.02 -9.62
N ARG A 23 24.25 21.58 -9.18
CA ARG A 23 25.42 20.82 -8.73
C ARG A 23 25.13 19.94 -7.51
N ARG A 24 24.29 20.41 -6.57
CA ARG A 24 23.88 19.63 -5.40
C ARG A 24 22.95 18.49 -5.77
N LEU A 25 21.97 18.71 -6.65
CA LEU A 25 21.09 17.64 -7.15
C LEU A 25 21.84 16.57 -7.95
N HIS A 26 22.82 16.96 -8.77
CA HIS A 26 23.66 16.00 -9.52
C HIS A 26 24.82 15.43 -8.70
N SER A 27 24.94 15.78 -7.41
CA SER A 27 25.95 15.16 -6.56
C SER A 27 25.53 13.72 -6.25
N PRO A 28 26.34 12.71 -6.58
CA PRO A 28 25.96 11.30 -6.47
C PRO A 28 25.68 10.88 -5.01
N GLY A 29 26.21 11.63 -4.03
CA GLY A 29 25.93 11.41 -2.60
C GLY A 29 24.56 11.93 -2.12
N SER A 30 23.92 12.87 -2.83
CA SER A 30 22.60 13.40 -2.43
C SER A 30 21.42 12.55 -2.92
N ILE A 31 21.68 11.63 -3.86
CA ILE A 31 20.70 10.70 -4.44
C ILE A 31 20.61 9.42 -3.60
N ALA A 32 21.55 9.19 -2.67
CA ALA A 32 21.54 8.02 -1.81
C ALA A 32 20.29 8.05 -0.91
N PRO A 33 19.38 7.06 -1.02
CA PRO A 33 18.16 7.04 -0.22
C PRO A 33 18.53 6.91 1.26
N ASN A 34 18.04 7.85 2.06
CA ASN A 34 18.25 7.81 3.50
C ASN A 34 17.60 6.55 4.09
N LEU A 35 18.33 5.78 4.90
CA LEU A 35 17.86 4.50 5.46
C LEU A 35 16.51 4.67 6.20
N ARG A 36 16.36 5.77 6.94
CA ARG A 36 15.11 6.09 7.65
C ARG A 36 13.96 6.39 6.68
N ALA A 37 14.22 7.09 5.59
CA ALA A 37 13.21 7.37 4.57
C ALA A 37 12.72 6.08 3.93
N ARG A 38 13.63 5.14 3.64
CA ARG A 38 13.27 3.81 3.13
C ARG A 38 12.45 3.01 4.15
N GLN A 39 12.81 3.06 5.44
CA GLN A 39 12.04 2.40 6.49
C GLN A 39 10.61 2.95 6.60
N ILE A 40 10.46 4.27 6.59
CA ILE A 40 9.15 4.94 6.63
C ILE A 40 8.32 4.54 5.40
N GLN A 41 8.94 4.48 4.22
CA GLN A 41 8.26 4.06 3.00
C GLN A 41 7.76 2.62 3.09
N VAL A 42 8.61 1.67 3.51
CA VAL A 42 8.21 0.27 3.69
C VAL A 42 7.11 0.14 4.74
N PHE A 43 7.21 0.88 5.84
CA PHE A 43 6.20 0.89 6.89
C PHE A 43 4.85 1.43 6.41
N SER A 44 4.87 2.51 5.62
CA SER A 44 3.66 3.07 5.00
C SER A 44 3.00 2.06 4.08
N TRP A 45 3.77 1.32 3.28
CA TRP A 45 3.25 0.25 2.42
C TRP A 45 2.65 -0.89 3.24
N ALA A 46 3.37 -1.33 4.28
CA ALA A 46 2.89 -2.38 5.17
C ALA A 46 1.55 -2.01 5.83
N ILE A 47 1.45 -0.81 6.42
CA ILE A 47 0.20 -0.31 7.01
C ILE A 47 -0.91 -0.27 5.97
N SER A 48 -0.64 0.28 4.78
CA SER A 48 -1.66 0.43 3.73
C SER A 48 -2.23 -0.92 3.32
N LEU A 49 -1.37 -1.93 3.15
CA LEU A 49 -1.78 -3.30 2.85
C LEU A 49 -2.55 -3.93 4.02
N SER A 50 -2.09 -3.73 5.26
CA SER A 50 -2.78 -4.23 6.45
C SER A 50 -4.20 -3.65 6.60
N VAL A 51 -4.35 -2.34 6.44
CA VAL A 51 -5.66 -1.67 6.50
C VAL A 51 -6.57 -2.17 5.39
N THR A 52 -6.05 -2.26 4.16
CA THR A 52 -6.82 -2.78 3.01
C THR A 52 -7.28 -4.21 3.26
N GLY A 53 -6.40 -5.08 3.76
CA GLY A 53 -6.74 -6.46 4.11
C GLY A 53 -7.79 -6.52 5.23
N TYR A 54 -7.66 -5.70 6.27
CA TYR A 54 -8.65 -5.63 7.35
C TYR A 54 -10.04 -5.26 6.82
N VAL A 55 -10.13 -4.23 5.97
CA VAL A 55 -11.39 -3.78 5.37
C VAL A 55 -12.02 -4.89 4.52
N ILE A 56 -11.22 -5.55 3.68
CA ILE A 56 -11.73 -6.60 2.78
C ILE A 56 -12.18 -7.84 3.57
N PHE A 57 -11.41 -8.30 4.55
CA PHE A 57 -11.65 -9.61 5.19
C PHE A 57 -12.38 -9.53 6.54
N LEU A 58 -12.09 -8.53 7.39
CA LEU A 58 -12.54 -8.50 8.78
C LEU A 58 -13.58 -7.42 9.09
N ALA A 59 -13.61 -6.30 8.36
CA ALA A 59 -14.50 -5.19 8.69
C ALA A 59 -15.98 -5.62 8.62
N ASP A 60 -16.75 -5.31 9.66
CA ASP A 60 -18.17 -5.59 9.65
C ASP A 60 -18.90 -4.51 8.84
N PHE A 61 -19.58 -4.92 7.76
CA PHE A 61 -20.34 -4.03 6.88
C PHE A 61 -21.86 -4.13 7.11
N GLY A 62 -22.28 -4.80 8.19
CA GLY A 62 -23.68 -5.01 8.51
C GLY A 62 -24.29 -6.23 7.83
N THR A 63 -25.62 -6.31 7.85
CA THR A 63 -26.40 -7.51 7.49
C THR A 63 -26.72 -7.65 5.99
N GLN A 64 -26.39 -6.64 5.17
CA GLN A 64 -26.63 -6.64 3.72
C GLN A 64 -25.44 -7.29 2.97
N GLU A 65 -25.70 -7.88 1.79
CA GLU A 65 -24.60 -8.39 0.95
C GLU A 65 -23.69 -7.24 0.49
N HIS A 66 -22.39 -7.35 0.77
CA HIS A 66 -21.38 -6.37 0.37
C HIS A 66 -20.60 -6.87 -0.85
N CYS A 67 -19.98 -5.95 -1.62
CA CYS A 67 -19.13 -6.31 -2.75
C CYS A 67 -17.93 -7.21 -2.37
N PHE A 68 -17.57 -7.27 -1.09
CA PHE A 68 -16.48 -8.10 -0.56
C PHE A 68 -16.95 -9.45 0.00
N SER A 69 -18.26 -9.67 0.13
CA SER A 69 -18.84 -10.95 0.57
C SER A 69 -18.39 -12.15 -0.27
N PRO A 70 -18.32 -12.11 -1.63
CA PRO A 70 -17.81 -13.25 -2.40
C PRO A 70 -16.33 -13.53 -2.12
N VAL A 71 -15.51 -12.49 -1.96
CA VAL A 71 -14.08 -12.62 -1.64
C VAL A 71 -13.88 -13.24 -0.25
N ARG A 72 -14.69 -12.83 0.74
CA ARG A 72 -14.69 -13.42 2.08
C ARG A 72 -15.09 -14.88 2.07
N ARG A 73 -16.17 -15.24 1.36
CA ARG A 73 -16.62 -16.64 1.22
C ARG A 73 -15.52 -17.49 0.60
N TRP A 74 -14.88 -17.01 -0.47
CA TRP A 74 -13.75 -17.70 -1.09
C TRP A 74 -12.58 -17.88 -0.11
N PHE A 75 -12.22 -16.85 0.63
CA PHE A 75 -11.14 -16.91 1.62
C PHE A 75 -11.44 -17.90 2.74
N GLU A 76 -12.66 -17.91 3.27
CA GLU A 76 -13.09 -18.88 4.27
C GLU A 76 -13.06 -20.32 3.74
N THR A 77 -13.53 -20.56 2.51
CA THR A 77 -13.42 -21.87 1.86
C THR A 77 -11.96 -22.31 1.73
N LYS A 78 -11.05 -21.39 1.38
CA LYS A 78 -9.61 -21.69 1.30
C LYS A 78 -9.00 -21.96 2.66
N ARG A 79 -9.32 -21.15 3.67
CA ARG A 79 -8.88 -21.35 5.05
C ARG A 79 -9.34 -22.70 5.58
N GLN A 80 -10.60 -23.05 5.35
CA GLN A 80 -11.13 -24.36 5.73
C GLN A 80 -10.44 -25.49 4.97
N SER A 81 -10.12 -25.33 3.69
CA SER A 81 -9.39 -26.34 2.92
C SER A 81 -7.96 -26.59 3.44
N PHE A 82 -7.32 -25.62 4.09
CA PHE A 82 -6.00 -25.79 4.68
C PHE A 82 -6.04 -26.45 6.07
N TRP A 83 -7.08 -26.17 6.86
CA TRP A 83 -7.20 -26.66 8.25
C TRP A 83 -8.16 -27.83 8.41
N THR A 84 -8.90 -28.23 7.37
CA THR A 84 -9.81 -29.37 7.41
C THR A 84 -9.43 -30.38 6.33
N LEU A 85 -9.71 -31.65 6.61
CA LEU A 85 -9.54 -32.73 5.65
C LEU A 85 -10.30 -32.41 4.37
N SER A 86 -9.58 -32.47 3.25
CA SER A 86 -10.15 -32.33 1.93
C SER A 86 -11.23 -33.40 1.71
N PRO A 87 -12.18 -33.17 0.78
CA PRO A 87 -13.24 -34.14 0.51
C PRO A 87 -12.70 -35.54 0.15
N GLN A 88 -11.55 -35.59 -0.54
CA GLN A 88 -10.84 -36.82 -0.88
C GLN A 88 -10.28 -37.50 0.37
N GLU A 89 -9.55 -36.78 1.23
CA GLU A 89 -9.01 -37.38 2.46
C GLU A 89 -10.12 -37.86 3.42
N ARG A 90 -11.27 -37.17 3.46
CA ARG A 90 -12.44 -37.65 4.22
C ARG A 90 -13.01 -38.93 3.65
N GLN A 91 -12.97 -39.10 2.33
CA GLN A 91 -13.46 -40.29 1.66
C GLN A 91 -12.50 -41.47 1.87
N ASP A 92 -11.20 -41.24 1.74
CA ASP A 92 -10.16 -42.24 2.02
C ASP A 92 -10.21 -42.70 3.50
N LEU A 93 -10.45 -41.79 4.44
CA LEU A 93 -10.60 -42.14 5.86
C LEU A 93 -11.87 -42.94 6.17
N LYS A 94 -12.97 -42.68 5.43
CA LYS A 94 -14.20 -43.48 5.50
C LYS A 94 -13.98 -44.89 4.96
N GLU A 95 -13.27 -45.00 3.84
CA GLU A 95 -12.91 -46.31 3.25
C GLU A 95 -11.97 -47.11 4.16
N GLN A 96 -11.11 -46.42 4.92
CA GLN A 96 -10.25 -47.02 5.96
C GLN A 96 -10.99 -47.32 7.28
N GLY A 97 -12.26 -46.96 7.43
CA GLY A 97 -13.05 -47.21 8.64
C GLY A 97 -12.61 -46.43 9.88
N LYS A 98 -11.91 -45.30 9.71
CA LYS A 98 -11.41 -44.45 10.80
C LYS A 98 -12.35 -43.28 11.15
N LEU A 99 -13.54 -43.27 10.54
CA LEU A 99 -14.57 -42.22 10.63
C LEU A 99 -15.96 -42.84 10.71
#